data_AF-A0A6G1C079-F1
#
_entry.id   AF-A0A6G1C079-F1
#
_cell.length_a   1.000
_cell.length_b   1.000
_cell.length_c   1.000
_cell.angle_alpha   90.00
_cell.angle_beta   90.00
_cell.angle_gamma   90.00
#
_symmetry.space_group_name_H-M   'P 1'
#
loop_
_entity.id
_entity.type
_entity.pdbx_description
1 polymer ?
#
loop_
_entity_poly.entity_id
_entity_poly.type
_entity_poly.pdbx_seq_one_letter_code
_entity_poly.pdbx_strand_id
1 'polypeptide(L)'
;MVERADKLKLDVRTLFETRNSIVGRMQWWKELYGYMGLSYIRDRVVESYVWSYVVFYEEGSALARIIFTKIIAFIILMDDTYDSHATIQECRKLNEAIQRWDESAITFLPEYMKKLYSALLKTFKEFEAHVEVDSQYRVDYTKKEFQKLSAYYLQEAEWSHQNYKPSFKEQVALSTVTSTVPLLCVSTTVGQGDALTKEAFEWAANSIGAITACAKITRFMNDIAAFKRGRKNRGDVASTVECYMNEKKVTSEGAITKIDSLIEDEWRTINQALCGRRELLPAVQQVVSLAICATFFYGNRKDAYTFSTHLQETVESLFVNPVPV
;
A
#
# COMPACT_ATOMS: atom_id res chain seq x y z
N MET A 1 2.09 -2.06 -37.84
CA MET A 1 1.30 -2.66 -36.74
C MET A 1 1.97 -3.92 -36.20
N VAL A 2 2.37 -4.87 -37.07
CA VAL A 2 3.13 -6.08 -36.70
C VAL A 2 4.48 -5.77 -36.03
N GLU A 3 5.29 -4.87 -36.61
CA GLU A 3 6.55 -4.41 -35.99
C GLU A 3 6.40 -3.80 -34.58
N ARG A 4 5.26 -3.15 -34.30
CA ARG A 4 5.00 -2.52 -32.99
C ARG A 4 4.60 -3.58 -31.95
N ALA A 5 3.94 -4.66 -32.38
CA ALA A 5 3.62 -5.81 -31.54
C ALA A 5 4.85 -6.68 -31.29
N ASP A 6 5.71 -6.87 -32.28
CA ASP A 6 6.96 -7.64 -32.14
C ASP A 6 7.99 -6.92 -31.28
N LYS A 7 8.05 -5.58 -31.37
CA LYS A 7 8.84 -4.77 -30.42
C LYS A 7 8.27 -4.83 -29.00
N LEU A 8 6.94 -4.78 -28.84
CA LEU A 8 6.31 -4.97 -27.52
C LEU A 8 6.59 -6.36 -26.95
N LYS A 9 6.56 -7.41 -27.78
CA LYS A 9 6.89 -8.77 -27.39
C LYS A 9 8.36 -8.91 -27.01
N LEU A 10 9.28 -8.22 -27.69
CA LEU A 10 10.70 -8.21 -27.39
C LEU A 10 11.03 -7.40 -26.12
N ASP A 11 10.37 -6.26 -25.91
CA ASP A 11 10.49 -5.46 -24.68
C ASP A 11 9.93 -6.23 -23.48
N VAL A 12 8.78 -6.89 -23.65
CA VAL A 12 8.20 -7.84 -22.69
C VAL A 12 9.15 -9.03 -22.45
N ARG A 13 9.76 -9.58 -23.50
CA ARG A 13 10.76 -10.66 -23.40
C ARG A 13 12.00 -10.22 -22.63
N THR A 14 12.48 -9.00 -22.82
CA THR A 14 13.64 -8.46 -22.09
C THR A 14 13.28 -8.24 -20.62
N LEU A 15 12.08 -7.72 -20.33
CA LEU A 15 11.47 -7.67 -18.98
C LEU A 15 11.36 -9.07 -18.31
N PHE A 16 11.12 -10.12 -19.10
CA PHE A 16 11.07 -11.51 -18.65
C PHE A 16 12.46 -12.17 -18.53
N GLU A 17 13.44 -11.77 -19.35
CA GLU A 17 14.79 -12.35 -19.42
C GLU A 17 15.75 -11.75 -18.37
N THR A 18 15.52 -10.53 -17.85
CA THR A 18 16.18 -10.01 -16.63
C THR A 18 15.69 -10.68 -15.32
N ARG A 19 15.23 -11.94 -15.42
CA ARG A 19 14.83 -12.86 -14.36
C ARG A 19 16.01 -13.29 -13.47
N ASN A 20 16.59 -12.37 -12.73
CA ASN A 20 17.02 -12.68 -11.37
C ASN A 20 15.74 -12.80 -10.52
N SER A 21 15.38 -14.08 -10.36
CA SER A 21 14.06 -14.61 -10.04
C SER A 21 13.27 -13.87 -8.96
N ILE A 22 11.95 -13.85 -9.12
CA ILE A 22 10.99 -13.64 -8.03
C ILE A 22 11.35 -14.52 -6.82
N VAL A 23 11.92 -15.71 -7.06
CA VAL A 23 12.44 -16.61 -6.01
C VAL A 23 13.53 -15.95 -5.15
N GLY A 24 14.50 -15.24 -5.74
CA GLY A 24 15.50 -14.48 -5.00
C GLY A 24 14.91 -13.28 -4.26
N ARG A 25 13.88 -12.63 -4.82
CA ARG A 25 13.17 -11.51 -4.16
C ARG A 25 12.26 -11.99 -3.02
N MET A 26 11.70 -13.19 -3.14
CA MET A 26 10.93 -13.89 -2.11
C MET A 26 11.82 -14.50 -1.03
N GLN A 27 13.12 -14.70 -1.29
CA GLN A 27 14.05 -15.27 -0.31
C GLN A 27 14.16 -14.38 0.94
N TRP A 28 14.25 -13.06 0.74
CA TRP A 28 14.20 -12.09 1.85
C TRP A 28 12.93 -12.25 2.70
N TRP A 29 11.76 -12.42 2.07
CA TRP A 29 10.52 -12.60 2.81
C TRP A 29 10.48 -13.93 3.55
N LYS A 30 10.95 -15.02 2.95
CA LYS A 30 11.04 -16.32 3.64
C LYS A 30 11.94 -16.25 4.87
N GLU A 31 13.08 -15.59 4.77
CA GLU A 31 13.99 -15.36 5.89
C GLU A 31 13.37 -14.48 6.96
N LEU A 32 12.72 -13.38 6.55
CA LEU A 32 12.04 -12.48 7.48
C LEU A 32 10.88 -13.17 8.19
N TYR A 33 10.01 -13.86 7.46
CA TYR A 33 8.85 -14.58 7.98
C TYR A 33 9.30 -15.69 8.96
N GLY A 34 10.31 -16.47 8.59
CA GLY A 34 10.92 -17.47 9.46
C GLY A 34 11.60 -16.87 10.69
N TYR A 35 12.28 -15.72 10.55
CA TYR A 35 12.91 -15.02 11.67
C TYR A 35 11.87 -14.53 12.69
N MET A 36 10.81 -13.88 12.22
CA MET A 36 9.76 -13.30 13.07
C MET A 36 8.92 -14.38 13.77
N GLY A 37 8.57 -15.46 13.06
CA GLY A 37 7.80 -16.57 13.64
C GLY A 37 6.37 -16.20 14.05
N LEU A 38 5.74 -15.23 13.36
CA LEU A 38 4.41 -14.72 13.69
C LEU A 38 3.33 -15.46 12.90
N SER A 39 2.61 -16.37 13.56
CA SER A 39 1.59 -17.22 12.92
C SER A 39 0.30 -16.48 12.53
N TYR A 40 0.08 -15.27 13.03
CA TYR A 40 -1.12 -14.46 12.77
C TYR A 40 -1.00 -13.58 11.52
N ILE A 41 0.18 -13.49 10.92
CA ILE A 41 0.45 -12.65 9.75
C ILE A 41 0.05 -13.37 8.46
N ARG A 42 -0.64 -12.64 7.58
CA ARG A 42 -0.96 -13.09 6.21
C ARG A 42 0.31 -13.13 5.35
N ASP A 43 0.56 -14.26 4.70
CA ASP A 43 1.63 -14.38 3.70
C ASP A 43 1.17 -13.77 2.36
N ARG A 44 1.52 -12.50 2.10
CA ARG A 44 1.05 -11.73 0.94
C ARG A 44 2.16 -11.06 0.13
N VAL A 45 3.39 -11.58 0.23
CA VAL A 45 4.54 -10.97 -0.47
C VAL A 45 4.39 -10.98 -1.99
N VAL A 46 3.71 -11.99 -2.56
CA VAL A 46 3.50 -12.09 -4.00
C VAL A 46 2.60 -10.98 -4.49
N GLU A 47 1.51 -10.76 -3.78
CA GLU A 47 0.55 -9.69 -4.01
C GLU A 47 1.19 -8.31 -3.79
N SER A 48 2.02 -8.15 -2.75
CA SER A 48 2.82 -6.94 -2.54
C SER A 48 3.79 -6.67 -3.69
N TYR A 49 4.41 -7.73 -4.24
CA TYR A 49 5.30 -7.61 -5.39
C TYR A 49 4.53 -7.27 -6.67
N VAL A 50 3.37 -7.88 -6.90
CA VAL A 50 2.47 -7.54 -8.02
C VAL A 50 2.10 -6.05 -7.95
N TRP A 51 1.73 -5.55 -6.76
CA TRP A 51 1.43 -4.14 -6.55
C TRP A 51 2.61 -3.24 -6.93
N SER A 52 3.82 -3.62 -6.49
CA SER A 52 5.05 -2.90 -6.83
C SER A 52 5.35 -2.94 -8.32
N TYR A 53 5.06 -4.06 -8.98
CA TYR A 53 5.28 -4.24 -10.41
C TYR A 53 4.34 -3.41 -11.26
N VAL A 54 3.07 -3.27 -10.86
CA VAL A 54 2.11 -2.39 -11.56
C VAL A 54 2.52 -0.92 -11.46
N VAL A 55 3.09 -0.50 -10.32
CA VAL A 55 3.59 0.88 -10.13
C VAL A 55 4.88 1.12 -10.92
N PHE A 56 5.78 0.13 -10.96
CA PHE A 56 7.10 0.20 -11.59
C PHE A 56 7.29 -0.95 -12.58
N TYR A 57 6.63 -0.89 -13.72
CA TYR A 57 6.69 -1.97 -14.71
C TYR A 57 7.97 -1.91 -15.56
N GLU A 58 8.66 -0.76 -15.57
CA GLU A 58 9.86 -0.52 -16.37
C GLU A 58 11.06 -1.34 -15.90
N GLU A 59 11.83 -1.89 -16.82
CA GLU A 59 12.93 -2.83 -16.50
C GLU A 59 13.94 -2.23 -15.49
N GLY A 60 14.32 -0.97 -15.71
CA GLY A 60 15.29 -0.22 -14.89
C GLY A 60 14.84 0.10 -13.47
N SER A 61 13.57 -0.13 -13.11
CA SER A 61 13.03 0.20 -11.78
C SER A 61 13.13 -0.94 -10.76
N ALA A 62 14.09 -1.87 -10.93
CA ALA A 62 14.23 -3.05 -10.08
C ALA A 62 14.46 -2.71 -8.59
N LEU A 63 15.29 -1.71 -8.28
CA LEU A 63 15.55 -1.28 -6.91
C LEU A 63 14.29 -0.68 -6.27
N ALA A 64 13.61 0.25 -6.98
CA ALA A 64 12.34 0.84 -6.55
C ALA A 64 11.29 -0.24 -6.28
N ARG A 65 11.14 -1.23 -7.18
CA ARG A 65 10.24 -2.39 -6.97
C ARG A 65 10.53 -3.11 -5.66
N ILE A 66 11.80 -3.44 -5.39
CA ILE A 66 12.20 -4.20 -4.19
C ILE A 66 11.92 -3.40 -2.92
N ILE A 67 12.33 -2.13 -2.87
CA ILE A 67 12.10 -1.25 -1.72
C ILE A 67 10.60 -1.12 -1.47
N PHE A 68 9.83 -0.85 -2.51
CA PHE A 68 8.38 -0.68 -2.42
C PHE A 68 7.67 -1.95 -1.92
N THR A 69 8.08 -3.13 -2.41
CA THR A 69 7.55 -4.42 -1.94
C THR A 69 7.82 -4.62 -0.45
N LYS A 70 9.04 -4.32 0.01
CA LYS A 70 9.41 -4.45 1.43
C LYS A 70 8.58 -3.49 2.31
N ILE A 71 8.33 -2.26 1.85
CA ILE A 71 7.47 -1.30 2.56
C ILE A 71 6.04 -1.83 2.68
N ILE A 72 5.45 -2.32 1.58
CA ILE A 72 4.10 -2.94 1.60
C ILE A 72 4.07 -4.12 2.57
N ALA A 73 5.09 -4.98 2.57
CA ALA A 73 5.17 -6.10 3.49
C ALA A 73 5.14 -5.65 4.96
N PHE A 74 5.88 -4.59 5.32
CA PHE A 74 5.83 -4.02 6.68
C PHE A 74 4.52 -3.33 7.02
N ILE A 75 3.85 -2.72 6.03
CA ILE A 75 2.50 -2.18 6.21
C ILE A 75 1.53 -3.30 6.58
N ILE A 76 1.56 -4.45 5.89
CA ILE A 76 0.71 -5.62 6.20
C ILE A 76 1.03 -6.16 7.59
N LEU A 77 2.33 -6.30 7.91
CA LEU A 77 2.76 -6.79 9.22
C LEU A 77 2.21 -5.90 10.36
N MET A 78 2.19 -4.59 10.13
CA MET A 78 1.60 -3.63 11.04
C MET A 78 0.07 -3.78 11.08
N ASP A 79 -0.61 -3.73 9.93
CA ASP A 79 -2.07 -3.90 9.78
C ASP A 79 -2.58 -5.15 10.52
N ASP A 80 -2.00 -6.32 10.24
CA ASP A 80 -2.37 -7.58 10.90
C ASP A 80 -2.15 -7.55 12.42
N THR A 81 -1.10 -6.85 12.86
CA THR A 81 -0.80 -6.70 14.29
C THR A 81 -1.85 -5.83 14.96
N TYR A 82 -2.25 -4.70 14.36
CA TYR A 82 -3.25 -3.79 14.92
C TYR A 82 -4.67 -4.39 14.90
N ASP A 83 -5.07 -5.02 13.79
CA ASP A 83 -6.45 -5.45 13.58
C ASP A 83 -6.77 -6.82 14.18
N SER A 84 -5.82 -7.74 14.19
CA SER A 84 -6.12 -9.16 14.43
C SER A 84 -5.47 -9.76 15.67
N HIS A 85 -4.45 -9.13 16.24
CA HIS A 85 -3.64 -9.79 17.27
C HIS A 85 -3.36 -8.97 18.52
N ALA A 86 -2.86 -7.73 18.37
CA ALA A 86 -2.43 -6.93 19.51
C ALA A 86 -3.63 -6.46 20.33
N THR A 87 -3.45 -6.46 21.65
CA THR A 87 -4.38 -5.73 22.52
C THR A 87 -4.20 -4.23 22.34
N ILE A 88 -5.21 -3.42 22.70
CA ILE A 88 -5.10 -1.96 22.57
C ILE A 88 -3.90 -1.36 23.32
N GLN A 89 -3.48 -1.96 24.44
CA GLN A 89 -2.29 -1.53 25.19
C GLN A 89 -1.00 -1.86 24.44
N GLU A 90 -0.96 -3.00 23.75
CA GLU A 90 0.16 -3.38 22.90
C GLU A 90 0.22 -2.53 21.61
N CYS A 91 -0.93 -2.17 21.02
CA CYS A 91 -0.99 -1.21 19.91
C CYS A 91 -0.39 0.15 20.30
N ARG A 92 -0.68 0.64 21.52
CA ARG A 92 -0.09 1.89 22.04
C ARG A 92 1.42 1.78 22.18
N LYS A 93 1.92 0.67 22.72
CA LYS A 93 3.37 0.41 22.82
C LYS A 93 4.01 0.33 21.44
N LEU A 94 3.44 -0.43 20.50
CA LEU A 94 3.96 -0.52 19.14
C LEU A 94 4.02 0.85 18.48
N ASN A 95 2.96 1.65 18.60
CA ASN A 95 2.96 3.02 18.10
C ASN A 95 4.08 3.85 18.74
N GLU A 96 4.25 3.79 20.06
CA GLU A 96 5.32 4.51 20.77
C GLU A 96 6.71 4.11 20.26
N ALA A 97 6.95 2.82 19.99
CA ALA A 97 8.20 2.36 19.38
C ALA A 97 8.41 2.94 17.99
N ILE A 98 7.37 2.91 17.16
CA ILE A 98 7.43 3.46 15.82
C ILE A 98 7.65 4.99 15.88
N GLN A 99 7.00 5.72 16.78
CA GLN A 99 7.25 7.17 16.91
C GLN A 99 8.69 7.48 17.34
N ARG A 100 9.31 6.66 18.20
CA ARG A 100 10.71 6.82 18.60
C ARG A 100 11.71 6.43 17.52
N TRP A 101 11.43 5.33 16.81
CA TRP A 101 12.24 4.79 15.72
C TRP A 101 13.71 4.53 16.09
N ASP A 102 13.96 3.89 17.23
CA ASP A 102 15.30 3.56 17.69
C ASP A 102 15.33 2.21 18.44
N GLU A 103 16.50 1.58 18.52
CA GLU A 103 16.63 0.22 19.06
C GLU A 103 16.34 0.12 20.57
N SER A 104 16.46 1.21 21.34
CA SER A 104 16.12 1.18 22.78
C SER A 104 14.64 0.84 22.98
N ALA A 105 13.81 1.15 21.98
CA ALA A 105 12.38 0.88 22.02
C ALA A 105 12.02 -0.61 21.94
N ILE A 106 12.93 -1.47 21.50
CA ILE A 106 12.71 -2.92 21.44
C ILE A 106 12.39 -3.48 22.82
N THR A 107 13.03 -2.95 23.87
CA THR A 107 12.94 -3.52 25.23
C THR A 107 11.55 -3.41 25.85
N PHE A 108 10.74 -2.44 25.44
CA PHE A 108 9.40 -2.22 26.00
C PHE A 108 8.28 -2.96 25.24
N LEU A 109 8.59 -3.51 24.06
CA LEU A 109 7.62 -4.25 23.26
C LEU A 109 7.39 -5.67 23.81
N PRO A 110 6.17 -6.23 23.64
CA PRO A 110 5.93 -7.65 23.86
C PRO A 110 6.93 -8.51 23.08
N GLU A 111 7.30 -9.67 23.64
CA GLU A 111 8.38 -10.51 23.10
C GLU A 111 8.18 -10.86 21.62
N TYR A 112 6.94 -11.15 21.21
CA TYR A 112 6.63 -11.49 19.82
C TYR A 112 6.82 -10.30 18.84
N MET A 113 6.64 -9.05 19.29
CA MET A 113 6.79 -7.86 18.45
C MET A 113 8.24 -7.39 18.31
N LYS A 114 9.13 -7.77 19.23
CA LYS A 114 10.53 -7.30 19.24
C LYS A 114 11.24 -7.58 17.93
N LYS A 115 11.05 -8.79 17.38
CA LYS A 115 11.64 -9.20 16.12
C LYS A 115 11.08 -8.43 14.92
N LEU A 116 9.77 -8.20 14.90
CA LEU A 116 9.11 -7.39 13.88
C LEU A 116 9.69 -5.97 13.85
N TYR A 117 9.75 -5.31 15.01
CA TYR A 117 10.26 -3.94 15.11
C TYR A 117 11.77 -3.86 14.79
N SER A 118 12.57 -4.83 15.25
CA SER A 118 13.99 -4.91 14.90
C SER A 118 14.19 -5.06 13.38
N ALA A 119 13.38 -5.89 12.73
CA ALA A 119 13.43 -6.08 11.29
C ALA A 119 13.00 -4.84 10.51
N LEU A 120 12.01 -4.10 11.00
CA LEU A 120 11.59 -2.81 10.44
C LEU A 120 12.76 -1.81 10.45
N LEU A 121 13.39 -1.61 11.62
CA LEU A 121 14.54 -0.71 11.76
C LEU A 121 15.70 -1.12 10.84
N LYS A 122 16.04 -2.42 10.81
CA LYS A 122 17.10 -2.94 9.94
C LYS A 122 16.78 -2.69 8.47
N THR A 123 15.53 -2.91 8.04
CA THR A 123 15.14 -2.74 6.64
C THR A 123 15.21 -1.28 6.19
N PHE A 124 14.84 -0.33 7.05
CA PHE A 124 15.00 1.09 6.73
C PHE A 124 16.47 1.51 6.66
N LYS A 125 17.33 1.00 7.54
CA LYS A 125 18.79 1.17 7.42
C LYS A 125 19.33 0.59 6.10
N GLU A 126 18.79 -0.55 5.65
CA GLU A 126 19.11 -1.09 4.33
C GLU A 126 18.70 -0.12 3.22
N PHE A 127 17.52 0.51 3.28
CA PHE A 127 17.11 1.51 2.28
C PHE A 127 18.06 2.70 2.23
N GLU A 128 18.44 3.24 3.38
CA GLU A 128 19.41 4.35 3.49
C GLU A 128 20.75 4.00 2.83
N ALA A 129 21.20 2.74 2.94
CA ALA A 129 22.44 2.27 2.32
C ALA A 129 22.36 2.08 0.80
N HIS A 130 21.16 1.95 0.23
CA HIS A 130 20.96 1.79 -1.23
C HIS A 130 20.66 3.11 -1.96
N VAL A 131 20.51 4.21 -1.22
CA VAL A 131 20.16 5.52 -1.78
C VAL A 131 21.36 6.46 -1.60
N GLU A 132 21.61 7.29 -2.61
CA GLU A 132 22.69 8.28 -2.56
C GLU A 132 22.49 9.27 -1.40
N VAL A 133 23.60 9.81 -0.88
CA VAL A 133 23.60 10.69 0.31
C VAL A 133 22.68 11.90 0.13
N ASP A 134 22.66 12.47 -1.08
CA ASP A 134 21.84 13.63 -1.41
C ASP A 134 20.33 13.30 -1.50
N SER A 135 19.98 12.01 -1.57
CA SER A 135 18.63 11.47 -1.74
C SER A 135 18.08 10.77 -0.50
N GLN A 136 18.86 10.72 0.60
CA GLN A 136 18.45 10.10 1.88
C GLN A 136 17.15 10.70 2.46
N TYR A 137 16.89 11.99 2.18
CA TYR A 137 15.66 12.65 2.61
C TYR A 137 14.39 11.90 2.14
N ARG A 138 14.45 11.16 1.03
CA ARG A 138 13.31 10.36 0.53
C ARG A 138 12.97 9.21 1.47
N VAL A 139 13.99 8.57 2.06
CA VAL A 139 13.83 7.53 3.07
C VAL A 139 13.32 8.12 4.39
N ASP A 140 13.84 9.28 4.79
CA ASP A 140 13.37 9.99 6.00
C ASP A 140 11.90 10.38 5.92
N TYR A 141 11.45 10.87 4.75
CA TYR A 141 10.03 11.18 4.54
C TYR A 141 9.17 9.92 4.53
N THR A 142 9.64 8.84 3.92
CA THR A 142 8.96 7.53 3.96
C THR A 142 8.81 7.04 5.40
N LYS A 143 9.86 7.14 6.21
CA LYS A 143 9.83 6.82 7.64
C LYS A 143 8.80 7.67 8.39
N LYS A 144 8.77 8.99 8.16
CA LYS A 144 7.78 9.89 8.77
C LYS A 144 6.34 9.51 8.40
N GLU A 145 6.07 9.16 7.16
CA GLU A 145 4.74 8.71 6.75
C GLU A 145 4.39 7.35 7.36
N PHE A 146 5.37 6.45 7.57
CA PHE A 146 5.15 5.20 8.29
C PHE A 146 4.78 5.44 9.75
N GLN A 147 5.43 6.42 10.39
CA GLN A 147 5.09 6.85 11.75
C GLN A 147 3.67 7.41 11.82
N LYS A 148 3.27 8.25 10.86
CA LYS A 148 1.89 8.76 10.79
C LYS A 148 0.89 7.63 10.60
N LEU A 149 1.15 6.69 9.70
CA LEU A 149 0.27 5.53 9.46
C LEU A 149 0.06 4.71 10.74
N SER A 150 1.13 4.42 11.49
CA SER A 150 1.05 3.76 12.80
C SER A 150 0.15 4.51 13.79
N ALA A 151 0.23 5.84 13.82
CA ALA A 151 -0.63 6.66 14.68
C ALA A 151 -2.10 6.61 14.26
N TYR A 152 -2.37 6.58 12.95
CA TYR A 152 -3.73 6.47 12.43
C TYR A 152 -4.32 5.06 12.62
N TYR A 153 -3.54 4.00 12.46
CA TYR A 153 -3.96 2.63 12.82
C TYR A 153 -4.24 2.50 14.32
N LEU A 154 -3.45 3.15 15.18
CA LEU A 154 -3.79 3.22 16.60
C LEU A 154 -5.14 3.88 16.83
N GLN A 155 -5.45 4.98 16.11
CA GLN A 155 -6.75 5.63 16.21
C GLN A 155 -7.90 4.73 15.75
N GLU A 156 -7.74 3.97 14.66
CA GLU A 156 -8.74 2.96 14.23
C GLU A 156 -8.93 1.86 15.28
N ALA A 157 -7.84 1.35 15.86
CA ALA A 157 -7.89 0.36 16.93
C ALA A 157 -8.58 0.91 18.19
N GLU A 158 -8.38 2.19 18.53
CA GLU A 158 -9.08 2.86 19.63
C GLU A 158 -10.57 3.01 19.35
N TRP A 159 -10.96 3.37 18.13
CA TRP A 159 -12.36 3.42 17.72
C TRP A 159 -13.03 2.05 17.83
N SER A 160 -12.38 1.00 17.34
CA SER A 160 -12.85 -0.39 17.47
C SER A 160 -13.01 -0.78 18.94
N HIS A 161 -11.97 -0.58 19.76
CA HIS A 161 -11.97 -0.93 21.19
C HIS A 161 -13.09 -0.23 21.97
N GLN A 162 -13.38 1.04 21.64
CA GLN A 162 -14.42 1.83 22.28
C GLN A 162 -15.82 1.56 21.72
N ASN A 163 -15.97 0.68 20.72
CA ASN A 163 -17.20 0.52 19.92
C ASN A 163 -17.72 1.86 19.38
N TYR A 164 -16.80 2.76 19.03
CA TYR A 164 -17.14 4.06 18.49
C TYR A 164 -17.83 3.89 17.14
N LYS A 165 -18.88 4.69 16.90
CA LYS A 165 -19.67 4.66 15.67
C LYS A 165 -19.43 5.96 14.91
N PRO A 166 -18.44 6.02 14.01
CA PRO A 166 -18.14 7.23 13.27
C PRO A 166 -19.29 7.57 12.31
N SER A 167 -19.50 8.87 12.09
CA SER A 167 -20.26 9.35 10.93
C SER A 167 -19.55 8.96 9.63
N PHE A 168 -20.27 9.02 8.49
CA PHE A 168 -19.65 8.77 7.19
C PHE A 168 -18.46 9.72 6.94
N LYS A 169 -18.57 10.98 7.35
CA LYS A 169 -17.50 11.97 7.17
C LYS A 169 -16.27 11.66 8.02
N GLU A 170 -16.46 11.30 9.29
CA GLU A 170 -15.36 10.91 10.19
C GLU A 170 -14.67 9.65 9.68
N GLN A 171 -15.47 8.65 9.27
CA GLN A 171 -14.94 7.42 8.71
C GLN A 171 -14.14 7.69 7.43
N VAL A 172 -14.65 8.49 6.49
CA VAL A 172 -13.90 8.86 5.28
C VAL A 172 -12.60 9.57 5.63
N ALA A 173 -12.61 10.50 6.59
CA ALA A 173 -11.40 11.23 6.97
C ALA A 173 -10.30 10.31 7.52
N LEU A 174 -10.63 9.42 8.46
CA LEU A 174 -9.66 8.48 9.03
C LEU A 174 -9.25 7.41 8.01
N SER A 175 -10.23 6.79 7.35
CA SER A 175 -9.99 5.69 6.41
C SER A 175 -9.19 6.10 5.17
N THR A 176 -9.21 7.39 4.81
CA THR A 176 -8.34 7.97 3.77
C THR A 176 -6.88 7.92 4.20
N VAL A 177 -6.55 8.33 5.41
CA VAL A 177 -5.15 8.35 5.88
C VAL A 177 -4.64 6.96 6.29
N THR A 178 -5.54 6.04 6.68
CA THR A 178 -5.20 4.63 6.94
C THR A 178 -5.21 3.75 5.69
N SER A 179 -5.58 4.31 4.52
CA SER A 179 -5.55 3.58 3.23
C SER A 179 -4.15 3.16 2.78
N THR A 180 -3.09 3.58 3.51
CA THR A 180 -1.66 3.39 3.20
C THR A 180 -1.15 4.23 2.02
N VAL A 181 -2.05 4.75 1.18
CA VAL A 181 -1.69 5.49 -0.04
C VAL A 181 -0.79 6.70 0.22
N PRO A 182 -0.98 7.54 1.27
CA PRO A 182 -0.05 8.65 1.52
C PRO A 182 1.40 8.19 1.71
N LEU A 183 1.61 7.13 2.49
CA LEU A 183 2.92 6.50 2.67
C LEU A 183 3.43 5.91 1.36
N LEU A 184 2.58 5.20 0.62
CA LEU A 184 2.97 4.60 -0.66
C LEU A 184 3.39 5.68 -1.68
N CYS A 185 2.67 6.78 -1.81
CA CYS A 185 3.03 7.88 -2.72
C CYS A 185 4.41 8.49 -2.43
N VAL A 186 4.80 8.60 -1.16
CA VAL A 186 6.16 9.06 -0.82
C VAL A 186 7.18 7.95 -1.06
N SER A 187 6.82 6.71 -0.74
CA SER A 187 7.67 5.53 -0.92
C SER A 187 8.03 5.28 -2.38
N THR A 188 7.19 5.70 -3.34
CA THR A 188 7.50 5.52 -4.76
C THR A 188 8.71 6.31 -5.23
N THR A 189 9.14 7.31 -4.46
CA THR A 189 10.30 8.15 -4.79
C THR A 189 11.64 7.50 -4.42
N VAL A 190 11.61 6.47 -3.58
CA VAL A 190 12.81 5.78 -3.08
C VAL A 190 13.32 4.78 -4.12
N GLY A 191 14.63 4.77 -4.35
CA GLY A 191 15.26 3.85 -5.31
C GLY A 191 15.08 4.24 -6.79
N GLN A 192 14.66 5.47 -7.07
CA GLN A 192 14.52 6.01 -8.43
C GLN A 192 15.74 6.79 -8.96
N GLY A 193 16.75 7.04 -8.14
CA GLY A 193 17.92 7.84 -8.52
C GLY A 193 17.53 9.21 -9.11
N ASP A 194 18.24 9.60 -10.16
CA ASP A 194 18.07 10.86 -10.90
C ASP A 194 16.81 10.90 -11.78
N ALA A 195 16.08 9.79 -11.93
CA ALA A 195 14.87 9.76 -12.75
C ALA A 195 13.74 10.62 -12.15
N LEU A 196 13.81 10.94 -10.86
CA LEU A 196 12.85 11.79 -10.15
C LEU A 196 13.54 13.07 -9.66
N THR A 197 13.06 14.22 -10.11
CA THR A 197 13.59 15.51 -9.67
C THR A 197 13.15 15.85 -8.23
N LYS A 198 13.83 16.81 -7.61
CA LYS A 198 13.48 17.30 -6.28
C LYS A 198 12.09 17.94 -6.26
N GLU A 199 11.72 18.68 -7.30
CA GLU A 199 10.40 19.30 -7.43
C GLU A 199 9.29 18.26 -7.55
N ALA A 200 9.54 17.17 -8.29
CA ALA A 200 8.60 16.05 -8.40
C ALA A 200 8.44 15.33 -7.05
N PHE A 201 9.54 15.14 -6.30
CA PHE A 201 9.47 14.64 -4.93
C PHE A 201 8.67 15.57 -4.00
N GLU A 202 8.96 16.88 -4.00
CA GLU A 202 8.27 17.83 -3.13
C GLU A 202 6.77 17.86 -3.42
N TRP A 203 6.38 17.68 -4.68
CA TRP A 203 5.00 17.49 -5.05
C TRP A 203 4.44 16.18 -4.50
N ALA A 204 5.12 15.04 -4.65
CA ALA A 204 4.67 13.76 -4.11
C ALA A 204 4.58 13.74 -2.57
N ALA A 205 5.41 14.53 -1.88
CA ALA A 205 5.41 14.62 -0.42
C ALA A 205 4.36 15.58 0.15
N ASN A 206 3.94 16.60 -0.62
CA ASN A 206 3.11 17.70 -0.10
C ASN A 206 1.79 17.92 -0.87
N SER A 207 1.57 17.28 -2.02
CA SER A 207 0.36 17.46 -2.84
C SER A 207 -0.83 16.74 -2.22
N ILE A 208 -1.58 17.45 -1.39
CA ILE A 208 -2.72 16.88 -0.66
C ILE A 208 -3.83 16.43 -1.63
N GLY A 209 -4.08 17.15 -2.73
CA GLY A 209 -5.25 16.91 -3.60
C GLY A 209 -5.26 15.53 -4.28
N ALA A 210 -4.29 15.27 -5.17
CA ALA A 210 -4.25 14.03 -5.96
C ALA A 210 -3.99 12.79 -5.09
N ILE A 211 -3.16 12.93 -4.04
CA ILE A 211 -2.87 11.85 -3.11
C ILE A 211 -4.11 11.49 -2.28
N THR A 212 -4.84 12.50 -1.78
CA THR A 212 -6.12 12.28 -1.07
C THR A 212 -7.14 11.61 -1.98
N ALA A 213 -7.23 12.02 -3.24
CA ALA A 213 -8.13 11.40 -4.20
C ALA A 213 -7.78 9.92 -4.45
N CYS A 214 -6.51 9.60 -4.66
CA CYS A 214 -6.03 8.22 -4.80
C CYS A 214 -6.31 7.39 -3.54
N ALA A 215 -6.09 7.96 -2.36
CA ALA A 215 -6.35 7.33 -1.07
C ALA A 215 -7.83 6.99 -0.89
N LYS A 216 -8.72 7.95 -1.20
CA LYS A 216 -10.17 7.73 -1.17
C LYS A 216 -10.63 6.67 -2.16
N ILE A 217 -10.16 6.71 -3.41
CA ILE A 217 -10.48 5.66 -4.41
C ILE A 217 -10.09 4.30 -3.86
N THR A 218 -8.85 4.16 -3.37
CA THR A 218 -8.33 2.90 -2.84
C THR A 218 -9.18 2.40 -1.68
N ARG A 219 -9.47 3.27 -0.71
CA ARG A 219 -10.28 2.93 0.46
C ARG A 219 -11.70 2.56 0.09
N PHE A 220 -12.38 3.35 -0.73
CA PHE A 220 -13.76 3.06 -1.12
C PHE A 220 -13.89 1.73 -1.86
N MET A 221 -12.98 1.44 -2.78
CA MET A 221 -13.00 0.16 -3.50
C MET A 221 -12.73 -1.02 -2.56
N ASN A 222 -11.77 -0.88 -1.65
CA ASN A 222 -11.47 -1.87 -0.62
C ASN A 222 -12.68 -2.13 0.30
N ASP A 223 -13.30 -1.08 0.83
CA ASP A 223 -14.46 -1.17 1.71
C ASP A 223 -15.66 -1.86 1.03
N ILE A 224 -15.94 -1.52 -0.24
CA ILE A 224 -17.02 -2.17 -1.00
C ILE A 224 -16.71 -3.66 -1.21
N ALA A 225 -15.48 -4.00 -1.57
CA ALA A 225 -15.07 -5.39 -1.77
C ALA A 225 -15.19 -6.21 -0.47
N ALA A 226 -14.70 -5.66 0.65
CA ALA A 226 -14.81 -6.28 1.96
C ALA A 226 -16.27 -6.45 2.39
N PHE A 227 -17.09 -5.41 2.19
CA PHE A 227 -18.52 -5.45 2.52
C PHE A 227 -19.27 -6.53 1.72
N LYS A 228 -19.09 -6.57 0.39
CA LYS A 228 -19.78 -7.54 -0.48
C LYS A 228 -19.41 -8.99 -0.19
N ARG A 229 -18.22 -9.24 0.35
CA ARG A 229 -17.79 -10.57 0.77
C ARG A 229 -18.48 -11.05 2.06
N GLY A 230 -19.07 -10.14 2.82
CA GLY A 230 -19.55 -10.42 4.18
C GLY A 230 -18.38 -10.38 5.16
N ARG A 231 -18.04 -9.17 5.61
CA ARG A 231 -16.95 -8.91 6.58
C ARG A 231 -17.06 -9.89 7.75
N LYS A 232 -15.96 -10.61 8.02
CA LYS A 232 -15.94 -11.69 9.04
C LYS A 232 -15.65 -11.16 10.45
N ASN A 233 -14.95 -10.04 10.58
CA ASN A 233 -14.55 -9.47 11.86
C ASN A 233 -15.65 -8.55 12.40
N ARG A 234 -16.47 -9.07 13.32
CA ARG A 234 -17.55 -8.32 13.99
C ARG A 234 -17.04 -7.22 14.95
N GLY A 235 -15.73 -7.14 15.18
CA GLY A 235 -15.10 -6.17 16.09
C GLY A 235 -14.51 -4.93 15.40
N ASP A 236 -14.41 -4.91 14.07
CA ASP A 236 -13.79 -3.80 13.37
C ASP A 236 -14.69 -2.55 13.35
N VAL A 237 -14.06 -1.38 13.14
CA VAL A 237 -14.79 -0.14 12.86
C VAL A 237 -15.63 -0.30 11.58
N ALA A 238 -16.84 0.26 11.62
CA ALA A 238 -17.75 0.30 10.48
C ALA A 238 -17.07 0.91 9.23
N SER A 239 -17.18 0.21 8.10
CA SER A 239 -16.68 0.67 6.80
C SER A 239 -17.43 1.92 6.31
N THR A 240 -16.89 2.59 5.28
CA THR A 240 -17.57 3.71 4.63
C THR A 240 -18.96 3.34 4.11
N VAL A 241 -19.16 2.11 3.61
CA VAL A 241 -20.46 1.57 3.18
C VAL A 241 -21.44 1.51 4.36
N GLU A 242 -21.01 0.89 5.46
CA GLU A 242 -21.84 0.71 6.66
C GLU A 242 -22.18 2.04 7.33
N CYS A 243 -21.20 2.95 7.45
CA CYS A 243 -21.43 4.30 7.97
C CYS A 243 -22.47 5.05 7.14
N TYR A 244 -22.36 5.01 5.80
CA TYR A 244 -23.31 5.70 4.92
C TYR A 244 -24.72 5.09 5.02
N MET A 245 -24.84 3.76 5.01
CA MET A 245 -26.12 3.06 5.18
C MET A 245 -26.80 3.47 6.50
N ASN A 246 -26.03 3.46 7.59
CA ASN A 246 -26.53 3.74 8.93
C ASN A 246 -26.93 5.21 9.13
N GLU A 247 -26.16 6.14 8.57
CA GLU A 247 -26.41 7.57 8.68
C GLU A 247 -27.58 8.02 7.79
N LYS A 248 -27.62 7.56 6.53
CA LYS A 248 -28.64 7.97 5.56
C LYS A 248 -29.88 7.08 5.52
N LYS A 249 -29.89 5.97 6.28
CA LYS A 249 -30.99 4.98 6.33
C LYS A 249 -31.33 4.42 4.94
N VAL A 250 -30.31 4.10 4.16
CA VAL A 250 -30.43 3.54 2.80
C VAL A 250 -30.00 2.08 2.75
N THR A 251 -30.39 1.37 1.68
CA THR A 251 -29.92 0.01 1.41
C THR A 251 -28.42 -0.02 1.08
N SER A 252 -27.83 -1.22 1.09
CA SER A 252 -26.45 -1.42 0.64
C SER A 252 -26.22 -0.95 -0.79
N GLU A 253 -27.19 -1.19 -1.68
CA GLU A 253 -27.13 -0.75 -3.07
C GLU A 253 -27.11 0.77 -3.15
N GLY A 254 -27.98 1.46 -2.40
CA GLY A 254 -28.01 2.92 -2.37
C GLY A 254 -26.71 3.54 -1.83
N ALA A 255 -26.10 2.93 -0.81
CA ALA A 255 -24.82 3.37 -0.28
C ALA A 255 -23.68 3.16 -1.30
N ILE A 256 -23.62 1.99 -1.92
CA ILE A 256 -22.60 1.66 -2.94
C ILE A 256 -22.72 2.59 -4.14
N THR A 257 -23.93 2.83 -4.65
CA THR A 257 -24.15 3.79 -5.75
C THR A 257 -23.64 5.18 -5.40
N LYS A 258 -23.85 5.65 -4.15
CA LYS A 258 -23.30 6.94 -3.74
C LYS A 258 -21.78 6.92 -3.69
N ILE A 259 -21.18 5.87 -3.12
CA ILE A 259 -19.73 5.75 -3.00
C ILE A 259 -19.08 5.63 -4.37
N ASP A 260 -19.70 4.94 -5.33
CA ASP A 260 -19.25 4.89 -6.72
C ASP A 260 -19.21 6.28 -7.38
N SER A 261 -20.23 7.10 -7.16
CA SER A 261 -20.22 8.50 -7.59
C SER A 261 -19.06 9.29 -6.96
N LEU A 262 -18.71 9.03 -5.69
CA LEU A 262 -17.55 9.66 -5.07
C LEU A 262 -16.25 9.16 -5.68
N ILE A 263 -16.12 7.87 -5.97
CA ILE A 263 -14.96 7.31 -6.70
C ILE A 263 -14.78 8.03 -8.05
N GLU A 264 -15.86 8.23 -8.81
CA GLU A 264 -15.81 8.96 -10.08
C GLU A 264 -15.33 10.42 -9.91
N ASP A 265 -15.81 11.11 -8.87
CA ASP A 265 -15.40 12.48 -8.57
C ASP A 265 -13.89 12.55 -8.26
N GLU A 266 -13.37 11.63 -7.45
CA GLU A 266 -11.95 11.56 -7.11
C GLU A 266 -11.08 11.19 -8.34
N TRP A 267 -11.58 10.36 -9.26
CA TRP A 267 -10.90 10.11 -10.55
C TRP A 267 -10.76 11.38 -11.38
N ARG A 268 -11.79 12.25 -11.39
CA ARG A 268 -11.70 13.56 -12.07
C ARG A 268 -10.62 14.43 -11.42
N THR A 269 -10.48 14.40 -10.10
CA THR A 269 -9.40 15.11 -9.39
C THR A 269 -8.01 14.61 -9.78
N ILE A 270 -7.81 13.29 -9.88
CA ILE A 270 -6.52 12.73 -10.36
C ILE A 270 -6.25 13.14 -11.82
N ASN A 271 -7.27 13.07 -12.69
CA ASN A 271 -7.13 13.45 -14.09
C ASN A 271 -6.78 14.93 -14.27
N GLN A 272 -7.30 15.82 -13.43
CA GLN A 272 -6.91 17.23 -13.43
C GLN A 272 -5.42 17.42 -13.10
N ALA A 273 -4.86 16.62 -12.19
CA ALA A 273 -3.44 16.68 -11.87
C ALA A 273 -2.55 16.25 -13.05
N LEU A 274 -3.00 15.29 -13.88
CA LEU A 274 -2.31 14.87 -15.11
C LEU A 274 -2.25 15.98 -16.17
N CYS A 275 -3.29 16.81 -16.25
CA CYS A 275 -3.33 17.98 -17.14
C CYS A 275 -2.54 19.19 -16.62
N GLY A 276 -1.86 19.04 -15.47
CA GLY A 276 -1.09 20.09 -14.83
C GLY A 276 0.30 20.30 -15.42
N ARG A 277 1.26 20.54 -14.53
CA ARG A 277 2.64 20.89 -14.87
C ARG A 277 3.42 19.67 -15.37
N ARG A 278 3.98 19.75 -16.57
CA ARG A 278 4.66 18.62 -17.26
C ARG A 278 5.89 18.12 -16.49
N GLU A 279 6.58 19.02 -15.80
CA GLU A 279 7.72 18.69 -14.95
C GLU A 279 7.37 17.79 -13.76
N LEU A 280 6.10 17.75 -13.35
CA LEU A 280 5.60 16.89 -12.27
C LEU A 280 5.09 15.54 -12.75
N LEU A 281 5.01 15.35 -14.07
CA LEU A 281 4.39 14.17 -14.66
C LEU A 281 4.95 12.85 -14.11
N PRO A 282 6.26 12.67 -13.88
CA PRO A 282 6.78 11.44 -13.27
C PRO A 282 6.14 11.09 -11.92
N ALA A 283 5.97 12.08 -11.03
CA ALA A 283 5.34 11.88 -9.73
C ALA A 283 3.82 11.70 -9.84
N VAL A 284 3.16 12.46 -10.72
CA VAL A 284 1.71 12.31 -10.97
C VAL A 284 1.40 10.93 -11.53
N GLN A 285 2.25 10.42 -12.43
CA GLN A 285 2.09 9.10 -13.04
C GLN A 285 2.11 7.99 -11.97
N GLN A 286 2.94 8.12 -10.92
CA GLN A 286 2.97 7.15 -9.82
C GLN A 286 1.68 7.15 -9.01
N VAL A 287 1.13 8.32 -8.70
CA VAL A 287 -0.17 8.44 -8.02
C VAL A 287 -1.28 7.79 -8.85
N VAL A 288 -1.26 8.00 -10.17
CA VAL A 288 -2.20 7.37 -11.10
C VAL A 288 -2.01 5.85 -11.13
N SER A 289 -0.77 5.36 -11.20
CA SER A 289 -0.49 3.92 -11.14
C SER A 289 -0.97 3.29 -9.84
N LEU A 290 -0.88 3.99 -8.70
CA LEU A 290 -1.44 3.53 -7.43
C LEU A 290 -2.98 3.46 -7.47
N ALA A 291 -3.65 4.46 -8.04
CA ALA A 291 -5.10 4.43 -8.22
C ALA A 291 -5.52 3.29 -9.17
N ILE A 292 -4.74 3.02 -10.22
CA ILE A 292 -4.96 1.88 -11.12
C ILE A 292 -4.77 0.55 -10.36
N CYS A 293 -3.78 0.44 -9.47
CA CYS A 293 -3.64 -0.75 -8.62
C CYS A 293 -4.91 -1.02 -7.80
N ALA A 294 -5.54 0.01 -7.23
CA ALA A 294 -6.81 -0.18 -6.52
C ALA A 294 -7.89 -0.82 -7.40
N THR A 295 -7.97 -0.44 -8.68
CA THR A 295 -8.89 -1.07 -9.63
C THR A 295 -8.51 -2.49 -9.99
N PHE A 296 -7.21 -2.80 -10.03
CA PHE A 296 -6.71 -4.14 -10.29
C PHE A 296 -7.04 -5.10 -9.12
N PHE A 297 -6.82 -4.67 -7.88
CA PHE A 297 -7.02 -5.51 -6.70
C PHE A 297 -8.46 -5.55 -6.20
N TYR A 298 -9.20 -4.44 -6.34
CA TYR A 298 -10.55 -4.29 -5.78
C TYR A 298 -11.64 -4.12 -6.84
N GLY A 299 -11.27 -4.16 -8.13
CA GLY A 299 -12.19 -4.17 -9.24
C GLY A 299 -13.16 -5.34 -9.17
N ASN A 300 -14.33 -5.17 -9.82
CA ASN A 300 -15.42 -6.15 -9.77
C ASN A 300 -15.88 -6.51 -8.34
N ARG A 301 -15.59 -5.64 -7.36
CA ARG A 301 -15.93 -5.79 -5.94
C ARG A 301 -15.32 -7.05 -5.30
N LYS A 302 -14.13 -7.45 -5.77
CA LYS A 302 -13.36 -8.58 -5.25
C LYS A 302 -12.28 -8.06 -4.32
N ASP A 303 -11.86 -8.87 -3.35
CA ASP A 303 -10.67 -8.58 -2.54
C ASP A 303 -9.53 -9.47 -3.04
N ALA A 304 -8.91 -9.06 -4.14
CA ALA A 304 -7.88 -9.87 -4.78
C ALA A 304 -6.55 -9.86 -4.00
N TYR A 305 -6.36 -8.87 -3.13
CA TYR A 305 -5.18 -8.77 -2.28
C TYR A 305 -5.21 -9.80 -1.17
N THR A 306 -6.31 -9.88 -0.42
CA THR A 306 -6.42 -10.88 0.64
C THR A 306 -6.66 -12.27 0.05
N PHE A 307 -7.28 -12.38 -1.13
CA PHE A 307 -7.67 -13.65 -1.73
C PHE A 307 -7.05 -13.84 -3.12
N SER A 308 -5.85 -14.41 -3.09
CA SER A 308 -4.94 -14.62 -4.22
C SER A 308 -5.54 -15.39 -5.40
N THR A 309 -6.60 -16.18 -5.19
CA THR A 309 -7.34 -16.87 -6.24
C THR A 309 -7.85 -15.93 -7.34
N HIS A 310 -8.09 -14.66 -7.00
CA HIS A 310 -8.51 -13.65 -7.97
C HIS A 310 -7.36 -13.09 -8.82
N LEU A 311 -6.11 -13.32 -8.42
CA LEU A 311 -4.90 -12.88 -9.11
C LEU A 311 -4.12 -14.01 -9.76
N GLN A 312 -4.48 -15.27 -9.48
CA GLN A 312 -3.70 -16.43 -9.89
C GLN A 312 -3.39 -16.43 -11.39
N GLU A 313 -4.39 -16.30 -12.26
CA GLU A 313 -4.18 -16.27 -13.71
C GLU A 313 -3.26 -15.13 -14.15
N THR A 314 -3.41 -13.95 -13.54
CA THR A 314 -2.57 -12.79 -13.84
C THR A 314 -1.13 -13.00 -13.36
N VAL A 315 -0.94 -13.55 -12.16
CA VAL A 315 0.38 -13.88 -11.61
C VAL A 315 1.05 -14.94 -12.48
N GLU A 316 0.34 -15.99 -12.87
CA GLU A 316 0.86 -17.02 -13.74
C GLU A 316 1.26 -16.44 -15.10
N SER A 317 0.41 -15.60 -15.71
CA SER A 317 0.70 -14.92 -16.98
C SER A 317 1.91 -13.96 -16.89
N LEU A 318 1.98 -13.15 -15.83
CA LEU A 318 3.03 -12.14 -15.66
C LEU A 318 4.37 -12.71 -15.20
N PHE A 319 4.36 -13.87 -14.52
CA PHE A 319 5.52 -14.30 -13.74
C PHE A 319 5.88 -15.76 -13.88
N VAL A 320 5.08 -16.59 -14.54
CA VAL A 320 5.33 -18.03 -14.69
C VAL A 320 5.40 -18.39 -16.17
N ASN A 321 4.32 -18.12 -16.91
CA ASN A 321 4.11 -18.54 -18.28
C ASN A 321 4.81 -17.59 -19.25
N PRO A 322 5.75 -18.07 -20.08
CA PRO A 322 6.30 -17.25 -21.14
C PRO A 322 5.22 -16.96 -22.19
N VAL A 323 5.26 -15.77 -22.79
CA VAL A 323 4.39 -15.44 -23.93
C VAL A 323 4.70 -16.43 -25.07
N PRO A 324 3.71 -17.18 -25.58
CA PRO A 324 3.92 -18.09 -26.70
C PRO A 324 4.48 -17.34 -27.91
N VAL A 325 5.50 -17.93 -28.54
CA VAL A 325 6.19 -17.36 -29.71
C VAL A 325 5.40 -17.66 -30.98
#